data_AF-A0A1G0FV82-F1
#
_entry.id   AF-A0A1G0FV82-F1
#
_cell.length_a   1.000
_cell.length_b   1.000
_cell.length_c   1.000
_cell.angle_alpha   90.00
_cell.angle_beta   90.00
_cell.angle_gamma   90.00
#
_symmetry.space_group_name_H-M   'P 1'
#
loop_
_entity.id
_entity.type
_entity.pdbx_description
1 polymer ?
#
loop_
_entity_poly.entity_id
_entity_poly.type
_entity_poly.pdbx_seq_one_letter_code
_entity_poly.pdbx_strand_id
1 'polypeptide(L)'
;MNPFRLIVDAFAASEFGEGPSYAEITVDHAFIERLVRLSRVCFDNSLESVAVAEAPERWGNEEDIRIHGSSLRVWGDDFWFEAHPKYADYNVETRGMSVVTLKNIAEAGADADAPDDCFKWSNGTLYFTGNPDSVSDLIDMIEDKEAEPGCCCSECGDINTEAH
;
A
#
# COMPACT_ATOMS: atom_id res chain seq x y z
N MET A 1 6.24 -12.86 -14.04
CA MET A 1 5.79 -12.36 -12.72
C MET A 1 4.28 -12.30 -12.74
N ASN A 2 3.62 -12.91 -11.76
CA ASN A 2 2.19 -12.74 -11.57
C ASN A 2 1.96 -11.49 -10.70
N PRO A 3 1.00 -10.62 -11.03
CA PRO A 3 0.68 -9.49 -10.18
C PRO A 3 0.25 -9.94 -8.79
N PHE A 4 0.62 -9.18 -7.77
CA PHE A 4 0.20 -9.41 -6.39
C PHE A 4 -0.11 -8.11 -5.67
N ARG A 5 -0.86 -8.22 -4.57
CA ARG A 5 -1.17 -7.09 -3.71
C ARG A 5 -0.06 -6.89 -2.69
N LEU A 6 0.39 -5.65 -2.55
CA LEU A 6 1.27 -5.21 -1.47
C LEU A 6 0.50 -4.29 -0.53
N ILE A 7 0.50 -4.61 0.76
CA ILE A 7 0.06 -3.73 1.83
C ILE A 7 1.30 -3.25 2.58
N VAL A 8 1.49 -1.93 2.63
CA VAL A 8 2.60 -1.28 3.31
C VAL A 8 2.10 -0.41 4.44
N ASP A 9 2.79 -0.39 5.58
CA ASP A 9 2.50 0.57 6.65
C ASP A 9 2.65 2.02 6.17
N ALA A 10 1.74 2.85 6.64
CA ALA A 10 1.76 4.28 6.35
C ALA A 10 1.60 5.08 7.64
N PHE A 11 2.00 6.35 7.59
CA PHE A 11 2.02 7.21 8.76
C PHE A 11 1.98 8.69 8.35
N ALA A 12 1.67 9.56 9.31
CA ALA A 12 1.92 10.98 9.16
C ALA A 12 3.39 11.27 9.46
N ALA A 13 4.05 12.08 8.62
CA ALA A 13 5.42 12.56 8.84
C ALA A 13 5.52 13.61 9.98
N SER A 14 4.48 13.74 10.79
CA SER A 14 4.39 14.62 11.95
C SER A 14 3.91 13.84 13.16
N GLU A 15 4.54 14.06 14.32
CA GLU A 15 4.21 13.37 15.58
C GLU A 15 2.79 13.66 16.10
N PHE A 16 2.19 14.76 15.65
CA PHE A 16 0.81 15.14 15.98
C PHE A 16 -0.16 14.94 14.81
N GLY A 17 0.34 14.42 13.69
CA GLY A 17 -0.45 14.18 12.49
C GLY A 17 -1.23 12.89 12.59
N GLU A 18 -2.44 12.89 12.03
CA GLU A 18 -3.22 11.69 11.80
C GLU A 18 -2.92 11.17 10.39
N GLY A 19 -2.41 9.95 10.30
CA GLY A 19 -2.00 9.35 9.04
C GLY A 19 -2.85 8.15 8.67
N PRO A 20 -2.84 7.75 7.38
CA PRO A 20 -3.35 6.45 6.99
C PRO A 20 -2.54 5.37 7.71
N SER A 21 -3.19 4.27 8.10
CA SER A 21 -2.46 3.16 8.75
C SER A 21 -1.71 2.27 7.75
N TYR A 22 -2.10 2.30 6.48
CA TYR A 22 -1.48 1.53 5.41
C TYR A 22 -1.68 2.19 4.04
N ALA A 23 -1.04 1.66 3.02
CA ALA A 23 -1.41 1.85 1.62
C ALA A 23 -1.46 0.50 0.88
N GLU A 24 -2.33 0.40 -0.10
CA GLU A 24 -2.49 -0.76 -0.99
C GLU A 24 -1.88 -0.46 -2.36
N ILE A 25 -1.04 -1.37 -2.85
CA ILE A 25 -0.33 -1.21 -4.11
C ILE A 25 -0.46 -2.51 -4.91
N THR A 26 -0.82 -2.40 -6.19
CA THR A 26 -0.72 -3.53 -7.12
C THR A 26 0.70 -3.62 -7.65
N VAL A 27 1.41 -4.69 -7.30
CA VAL A 27 2.75 -4.95 -7.81
C VAL A 27 2.65 -5.81 -9.06
N ASP A 28 2.80 -5.18 -10.21
CA ASP A 28 2.89 -5.84 -11.50
C ASP A 28 4.23 -5.55 -12.21
N HIS A 29 4.40 -6.10 -13.41
CA HIS A 29 5.62 -5.88 -14.19
C HIS A 29 5.85 -4.40 -14.52
N ALA A 30 4.78 -3.66 -14.83
CA ALA A 30 4.87 -2.26 -15.23
C ALA A 30 5.27 -1.36 -14.05
N PHE A 31 4.78 -1.66 -12.85
CA PHE A 31 5.16 -0.98 -11.62
C PHE A 31 6.65 -1.19 -11.30
N ILE A 32 7.14 -2.45 -11.37
CA ILE A 32 8.56 -2.76 -11.14
C ILE A 32 9.46 -2.09 -12.18
N GLU A 33 9.11 -2.17 -13.46
CA GLU A 33 9.88 -1.49 -14.52
C GLU A 33 9.92 0.03 -14.33
N ARG A 34 8.82 0.62 -13.84
CA ARG A 34 8.75 2.04 -13.53
C ARG A 34 9.69 2.41 -12.38
N LEU A 35 9.68 1.66 -11.27
CA LEU A 35 10.58 1.90 -10.16
C LEU A 35 12.05 1.80 -10.58
N VAL A 36 12.41 0.75 -11.33
CA VAL A 36 13.78 0.57 -11.85
C VAL A 36 14.17 1.71 -12.78
N ARG A 37 13.24 2.17 -13.63
CA ARG A 37 13.49 3.32 -14.51
C ARG A 37 13.69 4.61 -13.71
N LEU A 38 12.88 4.87 -12.69
CA LEU A 38 13.00 6.06 -11.84
C LEU A 38 14.31 6.06 -11.03
N SER A 39 14.70 4.93 -10.44
CA SER A 39 16.02 4.78 -9.78
C SER A 39 17.16 5.06 -10.76
N ARG A 40 17.09 4.54 -12.00
CA ARG A 40 18.07 4.87 -13.05
C ARG A 40 18.08 6.34 -13.41
N VAL A 41 16.93 7.00 -13.50
CA VAL A 41 16.86 8.45 -13.76
C VAL A 41 17.61 9.22 -12.67
N CYS A 42 17.44 8.84 -11.39
CA CYS A 42 18.21 9.44 -10.30
C CYS A 42 19.72 9.23 -10.49
N PHE A 43 20.14 7.99 -10.73
CA PHE A 43 21.54 7.64 -10.91
C PHE A 43 22.20 8.34 -12.11
N ASP A 44 21.61 8.20 -13.30
CA ASP A 44 22.15 8.69 -14.56
C ASP A 44 22.29 10.22 -14.59
N ASN A 45 21.43 10.93 -13.85
CA ASN A 45 21.41 12.39 -13.81
C ASN A 45 22.00 12.95 -12.50
N SER A 46 22.54 12.11 -11.62
CA SER A 46 23.05 12.51 -10.30
C SER A 46 22.03 13.31 -9.49
N LEU A 47 20.75 12.95 -9.59
CA LEU A 47 19.68 13.55 -8.80
C LEU A 47 19.62 12.84 -7.46
N GLU A 48 19.29 13.59 -6.43
CA GLU A 48 19.00 13.03 -5.11
C GLU A 48 17.75 12.14 -5.19
N SER A 49 16.63 12.70 -5.65
CA SER A 49 15.38 11.96 -5.84
C SER A 49 14.62 12.41 -7.09
N VAL A 50 13.69 11.57 -7.52
CA VAL A 50 12.65 11.89 -8.51
C VAL A 50 11.28 11.60 -7.90
N ALA A 51 10.29 12.42 -8.27
CA ALA A 51 8.91 12.19 -7.89
C ALA A 51 8.02 12.29 -9.13
N VAL A 52 7.00 11.44 -9.21
CA VAL A 52 5.98 11.46 -10.25
C VAL A 52 4.60 11.52 -9.61
N ALA A 53 3.65 12.21 -10.25
CA ALA A 53 2.27 12.27 -9.79
C ALA A 53 1.62 10.89 -9.98
N GLU A 54 1.48 10.17 -8.88
CA GLU A 54 1.00 8.79 -8.83
C GLU A 54 0.53 8.50 -7.41
N ALA A 55 -0.62 7.84 -7.28
CA ALA A 55 -1.16 7.40 -6.00
C ALA A 55 -1.00 5.88 -5.87
N PRO A 56 -0.94 5.34 -4.65
CA PRO A 56 -1.27 3.94 -4.45
C PRO A 56 -2.74 3.70 -4.82
N GLU A 57 -3.14 2.43 -4.87
CA GLU A 57 -4.51 2.07 -5.25
C GLU A 57 -5.50 2.51 -4.17
N ARG A 58 -5.04 2.53 -2.92
CA ARG A 58 -5.81 2.99 -1.78
C ARG A 58 -4.91 3.43 -0.63
N TRP A 59 -5.30 4.50 0.05
CA TRP A 59 -4.79 4.80 1.39
C TRP A 59 -5.72 4.25 2.48
N GLY A 60 -5.17 3.79 3.60
CA GLY A 60 -5.96 3.42 4.77
C GLY A 60 -6.72 4.63 5.32
N ASN A 61 -8.02 4.49 5.57
CA ASN A 61 -8.90 5.57 6.07
C ASN A 61 -8.86 6.85 5.18
N GLU A 62 -8.67 6.68 3.87
CA GLU A 62 -8.52 7.79 2.92
C GLU A 62 -9.67 8.82 2.97
N GLU A 63 -10.91 8.34 3.16
CA GLU A 63 -12.10 9.19 3.21
C GLU A 63 -12.13 10.12 4.43
N ASP A 64 -11.61 9.63 5.57
CA ASP A 64 -11.57 10.38 6.83
C ASP A 64 -10.53 11.51 6.75
N ILE A 65 -9.37 11.19 6.17
CA ILE A 65 -8.19 12.08 6.11
C ILE A 65 -8.25 13.03 4.91
N ARG A 66 -9.03 12.70 3.88
CA ARG A 66 -9.17 13.47 2.63
C ARG A 66 -7.82 13.76 1.97
N ILE A 67 -7.08 12.68 1.72
CA ILE A 67 -5.75 12.71 1.13
C ILE A 67 -5.84 13.22 -0.32
N HIS A 68 -4.86 14.03 -0.73
CA HIS A 68 -4.73 14.49 -2.10
C HIS A 68 -3.26 14.70 -2.51
N GLY A 69 -3.05 14.89 -3.81
CA GLY A 69 -1.74 15.25 -4.36
C GLY A 69 -0.69 14.18 -4.17
N SER A 70 -1.09 12.90 -4.28
CA SER A 70 -0.16 11.79 -4.11
C SER A 70 0.93 11.79 -5.16
N SER A 71 2.13 11.42 -4.73
CA SER A 71 3.26 11.14 -5.59
C SER A 71 4.00 9.89 -5.16
N LEU A 72 4.55 9.18 -6.15
CA LEU A 72 5.56 8.16 -5.96
C LEU A 72 6.94 8.82 -6.01
N ARG A 73 7.69 8.71 -4.91
CA ARG A 73 9.05 9.23 -4.78
C ARG A 73 10.06 8.10 -4.80
N VAL A 74 11.17 8.31 -5.50
CA VAL A 74 12.33 7.41 -5.53
C VAL A 74 13.58 8.20 -5.15
N TRP A 75 14.29 7.74 -4.12
CA TRP A 75 15.53 8.32 -3.60
C TRP A 75 16.62 7.26 -3.63
N GLY A 76 17.54 7.37 -4.59
CA GLY A 76 18.48 6.28 -4.89
C GLY A 76 17.73 5.00 -5.28
N ASP A 77 17.87 3.96 -4.45
CA ASP A 77 17.23 2.66 -4.63
C ASP A 77 16.03 2.42 -3.71
N ASP A 78 15.60 3.42 -2.95
CA ASP A 78 14.41 3.35 -2.10
C ASP A 78 13.25 4.12 -2.72
N PHE A 79 12.02 3.66 -2.46
CA PHE A 79 10.81 4.33 -2.90
C PHE A 79 9.74 4.36 -1.80
N TRP A 80 8.87 5.36 -1.86
CA TRP A 80 7.66 5.45 -1.05
C TRP A 80 6.61 6.29 -1.77
N PHE A 81 5.36 6.13 -1.36
CA PHE A 81 4.31 7.07 -1.72
C PHE A 81 4.22 8.15 -0.65
N GLU A 82 3.98 9.39 -1.08
CA GLU A 82 3.72 10.53 -0.20
C GLU A 82 2.49 11.29 -0.69
N ALA A 83 1.76 11.94 0.23
CA ALA A 83 0.60 12.75 -0.08
C ALA A 83 0.32 13.78 1.04
N HIS A 84 -0.74 14.56 0.89
CA HIS A 84 -1.11 15.61 1.86
C HIS A 84 -2.59 15.51 2.25
N PRO A 85 -2.93 15.56 3.55
CA PRO A 85 -4.30 15.78 3.99
C PRO A 85 -4.79 17.20 3.67
N LYS A 86 -6.04 17.34 3.25
CA LYS A 86 -6.59 18.63 2.78
C LYS A 86 -6.55 19.80 3.78
N TYR A 87 -6.65 19.50 5.07
CA TYR A 87 -6.79 20.50 6.12
C TYR A 87 -5.65 20.45 7.14
N ALA A 88 -4.52 19.87 6.77
CA ALA A 88 -3.37 19.74 7.65
C ALA A 88 -2.08 20.22 6.98
N ASP A 89 -1.13 20.65 7.81
CA ASP A 89 0.20 21.11 7.39
C ASP A 89 1.26 20.04 7.70
N TYR A 90 1.00 18.81 7.25
CA TYR A 90 1.94 17.70 7.31
C TYR A 90 1.74 16.77 6.10
N ASN A 91 2.75 15.94 5.86
CA ASN A 91 2.68 14.92 4.82
C ASN A 91 2.27 13.59 5.45
N VAL A 92 1.63 12.75 4.64
CA VAL A 92 1.48 11.33 4.94
C VAL A 92 2.34 10.56 3.95
N GLU A 93 2.93 9.46 4.40
CA GLU A 93 3.81 8.64 3.57
C GLU A 93 3.71 7.17 3.93
N THR A 94 3.99 6.31 2.96
CA THR A 94 4.26 4.91 3.22
C THR A 94 5.67 4.76 3.77
N ARG A 95 5.96 3.65 4.42
CA ARG A 95 7.35 3.28 4.69
C ARG A 95 8.14 3.13 3.39
N GLY A 96 9.38 3.59 3.45
CA GLY A 96 10.35 3.41 2.38
C GLY A 96 10.70 1.94 2.20
N MET A 97 10.71 1.49 0.94
CA MET A 97 11.08 0.14 0.55
C MET A 97 12.15 0.18 -0.54
N SER A 98 13.09 -0.75 -0.50
CA SER A 98 14.06 -0.91 -1.58
C SER A 98 13.41 -1.43 -2.86
N VAL A 99 13.65 -0.73 -3.97
CA VAL A 99 13.29 -1.13 -5.33
C VAL A 99 13.89 -2.50 -5.67
N VAL A 100 15.13 -2.74 -5.26
CA VAL A 100 15.83 -4.02 -5.52
C VAL A 100 15.18 -5.16 -4.74
N THR A 101 14.86 -4.94 -3.46
CA THR A 101 14.17 -5.93 -2.64
C THR A 101 12.82 -6.29 -3.22
N LEU A 102 11.99 -5.29 -3.57
CA LEU A 102 10.67 -5.56 -4.15
C LEU A 102 10.77 -6.31 -5.48
N LYS A 103 11.71 -5.91 -6.35
CA LYS A 103 11.97 -6.61 -7.62
C LYS A 103 12.35 -8.07 -7.39
N ASN A 104 13.23 -8.36 -6.43
CA ASN A 104 13.66 -9.72 -6.12
C ASN A 104 12.50 -10.57 -5.60
N ILE A 105 11.68 -10.02 -4.68
CA ILE A 105 10.48 -10.70 -4.19
C ILE A 105 9.53 -11.02 -5.34
N ALA A 106 9.31 -10.05 -6.21
CA ALA A 106 8.39 -10.19 -7.32
C ALA A 106 8.89 -11.20 -8.38
N GLU A 107 10.21 -11.35 -8.53
CA GLU A 107 10.84 -12.38 -9.39
C GLU A 107 10.80 -13.77 -8.75
N ALA A 108 10.98 -13.86 -7.43
CA ALA A 108 11.00 -15.12 -6.69
C ALA A 108 9.59 -15.70 -6.46
N GLY A 109 8.57 -14.84 -6.31
CA GLY A 109 7.19 -15.22 -6.08
C GLY A 109 6.85 -15.48 -4.61
N ALA A 110 5.58 -15.81 -4.34
CA ALA A 110 5.05 -15.95 -2.98
C ALA A 110 5.58 -17.16 -2.19
N ASP A 111 6.19 -18.14 -2.87
CA ASP A 111 6.77 -19.33 -2.25
C ASP A 111 8.22 -19.09 -1.75
N ALA A 112 8.79 -17.90 -2.03
CA ALA A 112 10.13 -17.56 -1.60
C ALA A 112 10.15 -17.10 -0.13
N ASP A 113 11.26 -17.40 0.54
CA ASP A 113 11.51 -16.87 1.87
C ASP A 113 11.47 -15.34 1.85
N ALA A 114 10.83 -14.77 2.87
CA ALA A 114 10.85 -13.33 3.09
C ALA A 114 12.31 -12.85 3.24
N PRO A 115 12.69 -11.71 2.64
CA PRO A 115 14.07 -11.23 2.71
C PRO A 115 14.50 -10.86 4.13
N ASP A 116 13.56 -10.47 4.97
CA ASP A 116 13.72 -10.22 6.40
C ASP A 116 12.35 -10.29 7.11
N ASP A 117 12.35 -10.13 8.44
CA ASP A 117 11.17 -10.26 9.29
C ASP A 117 10.14 -9.12 9.13
N CYS A 118 10.45 -8.07 8.37
CA CYS A 118 9.52 -6.99 8.04
C CYS A 118 8.57 -7.35 6.90
N PHE A 119 8.84 -8.45 6.18
CA PHE A 119 8.00 -8.94 5.08
C PHE A 119 7.27 -10.21 5.48
N LYS A 120 5.98 -10.29 5.12
CA LYS A 120 5.19 -11.51 5.34
C LYS A 120 4.16 -11.70 4.25
N TRP A 121 4.07 -12.92 3.73
CA TRP A 121 2.98 -13.32 2.84
C TRP A 121 1.80 -13.84 3.66
N SER A 122 0.59 -13.39 3.33
CA SER A 122 -0.67 -14.00 3.79
C SER A 122 -1.70 -13.92 2.68
N ASN A 123 -2.37 -15.05 2.37
CA ASN A 123 -3.48 -15.12 1.41
C ASN A 123 -3.18 -14.47 0.03
N GLY A 124 -1.95 -14.61 -0.48
CA GLY A 124 -1.53 -14.03 -1.77
C GLY A 124 -1.24 -12.51 -1.74
N THR A 125 -1.26 -11.91 -0.56
CA THR A 125 -0.86 -10.51 -0.30
C THR A 125 0.49 -10.48 0.42
N LEU A 126 1.37 -9.60 -0.03
CA LEU A 126 2.61 -9.27 0.66
C LEU A 126 2.35 -8.11 1.62
N TYR A 127 2.81 -8.25 2.85
CA TYR A 127 2.76 -7.22 3.88
C TYR A 127 4.17 -6.73 4.18
N PHE A 128 4.33 -5.42 4.32
CA PHE A 128 5.61 -4.79 4.68
C PHE A 128 5.41 -3.73 5.78
N THR A 129 6.28 -3.76 6.79
CA THR A 129 6.32 -2.76 7.86
C THR A 129 7.75 -2.26 8.12
N GLY A 130 7.90 -1.09 8.74
CA GLY A 130 9.22 -0.65 9.22
C GLY A 130 9.69 -1.35 10.51
N ASN A 131 8.82 -2.14 11.14
CA ASN A 131 9.07 -2.84 12.40
C ASN A 131 8.56 -4.28 12.29
N PRO A 132 9.42 -5.31 12.41
CA PRO A 132 9.02 -6.72 12.27
C PRO A 132 7.95 -7.13 13.28
N ASP A 133 7.96 -6.54 14.49
CA ASP A 133 6.97 -6.87 15.52
C ASP A 133 5.54 -6.43 15.13
N SER A 134 5.41 -5.49 14.19
CA SER A 134 4.12 -4.91 13.78
C SER A 134 3.51 -5.54 12.54
N VAL A 135 4.22 -6.45 11.86
CA VAL A 135 3.70 -7.05 10.60
C VAL A 135 2.46 -7.91 10.85
N SER A 136 2.39 -8.59 11.99
CA SER A 136 1.22 -9.41 12.34
C SER A 136 0.01 -8.55 12.67
N ASP A 137 0.21 -7.45 13.41
CA ASP A 137 -0.87 -6.49 13.70
C ASP A 137 -1.47 -5.89 12.41
N LEU A 138 -0.62 -5.61 11.41
CA LEU A 138 -1.06 -5.10 10.12
C LEU A 138 -1.90 -6.14 9.36
N ILE A 139 -1.48 -7.42 9.38
CA ILE A 139 -2.24 -8.52 8.76
C ILE A 139 -3.60 -8.66 9.43
N ASP A 140 -3.62 -8.78 10.76
CA ASP A 140 -4.85 -8.98 11.52
C ASP A 140 -5.84 -7.82 11.28
N MET A 141 -5.36 -6.57 11.29
CA MET A 141 -6.18 -5.40 11.00
C MET A 141 -6.83 -5.45 9.60
N ILE A 142 -6.09 -5.88 8.58
CA ILE A 142 -6.59 -5.93 7.20
C ILE A 142 -7.54 -7.11 7.02
N GLU A 143 -7.18 -8.28 7.52
CA GLU A 143 -8.02 -9.48 7.40
C GLU A 143 -9.33 -9.31 8.19
N ASP A 144 -9.31 -8.68 9.37
CA ASP A 144 -10.53 -8.37 10.13
C ASP A 144 -11.44 -7.39 9.35
N LYS A 145 -10.87 -6.34 8.75
CA LYS A 145 -11.62 -5.39 7.92
C LYS A 145 -12.23 -6.03 6.68
N GLU A 146 -11.57 -7.02 6.09
CA GLU A 146 -12.07 -7.77 4.94
C GLU A 146 -13.10 -8.83 5.34
N ALA A 147 -13.04 -9.34 6.57
CA ALA A 147 -13.97 -10.31 7.11
C ALA A 147 -15.30 -9.70 7.56
N GLU A 148 -15.38 -8.38 7.79
CA GLU A 148 -16.65 -7.73 8.11
C GLU A 148 -17.63 -7.88 6.93
N PRO A 149 -18.70 -8.69 7.07
CA PRO A 149 -19.66 -8.86 6.00
C PRO A 149 -20.37 -7.53 5.80
N GLY A 150 -20.12 -6.89 4.66
CA GLY A 150 -20.97 -5.82 4.15
C GLY A 150 -22.43 -6.26 4.31
N CYS A 151 -23.20 -5.49 5.07
CA CYS A 151 -24.58 -5.75 5.44
C CYS A 151 -25.36 -6.44 4.31
N CYS A 152 -25.49 -7.77 4.39
CA CYS A 152 -26.41 -8.52 3.55
C CYS A 152 -27.82 -8.17 4.02
N CYS A 153 -28.41 -7.11 3.47
CA CYS A 153 -29.86 -6.94 3.47
C CYS A 153 -30.47 -8.07 2.64
N SER A 154 -30.71 -9.22 3.25
CA SER A 154 -31.44 -10.34 2.66
C SER A 154 -32.92 -10.38 3.05
N GLU A 155 -33.49 -9.28 3.55
CA GLU A 155 -34.94 -9.15 3.78
C GLU A 155 -35.57 -8.17 2.79
N CYS A 156 -35.54 -8.49 1.50
CA CYS A 156 -36.43 -7.92 0.49
C CYS A 156 -36.97 -9.03 -0.43
N GLY A 157 -37.97 -9.76 0.09
CA GLY A 157 -38.79 -10.76 -0.60
C GLY A 157 -39.58 -11.49 0.49
N ASP A 158 -40.91 -11.45 0.58
CA ASP A 158 -41.82 -11.82 -0.49
C ASP A 158 -43.12 -11.01 -0.50
N ILE A 159 -43.48 -10.55 -1.69
CA ILE A 159 -44.84 -10.19 -2.06
C ILE A 159 -45.50 -11.50 -2.51
N ASN A 160 -46.49 -12.01 -1.76
CA ASN A 160 -47.55 -12.83 -2.32
C ASN A 160 -48.73 -12.92 -1.36
N THR A 161 -49.75 -12.09 -1.60
CA THR A 161 -51.09 -12.33 -1.08
C THR A 161 -51.97 -12.61 -2.29
N GLU A 162 -52.14 -13.89 -2.62
CA GLU A 162 -53.19 -14.35 -3.52
C GLU A 162 -54.54 -14.15 -2.82
N ALA A 163 -55.44 -13.39 -3.46
CA ALA A 163 -56.84 -13.29 -3.09
C ALA A 163 -57.64 -14.25 -3.98
N HIS A 164 -58.28 -15.23 -3.35
CA HIS A 164 -59.39 -16.01 -3.90
C HIS A 164 -60.58 -15.93 -2.95
#